data_AF-A0A182EHD7-F1
#
_entry.id   AF-A0A182EHD7-F1
#
_cell.length_a   1.000
_cell.length_b   1.000
_cell.length_c   1.000
_cell.angle_alpha   90.00
_cell.angle_beta   90.00
_cell.angle_gamma   90.00
#
_symmetry.space_group_name_H-M   'P 1'
#
loop_
_entity.id
_entity.type
_entity.pdbx_description
1 polymer ?
#
loop_
_entity_poly.entity_id
_entity_poly.type
_entity_poly.pdbx_seq_one_letter_code
_entity_poly.pdbx_strand_id
1 'polypeptide(L)'
;MNNEFLNEILRELTGLAIVVFVYVKTQTTPIFPVSCYLNVLIILDRSDSVKGGFNRSRNFVVNVSDELDIGPATHRVAMILYSGLSYRREVFKWNFAKNNQEFKKTVLGLRAIGGTTNTRKALEIGLELMETRNKSIPTLIMVVTDGRSADDPKIPAEQLQRIPNTWVFAAATGNPEAVDKKELLQITGNINHVILQSGRELAADITRKLLRKAQEKCRTTTTTTTTTTTTTTATTTTTNPISGCEQDVVLVMDLSTTTNPVYRKYIEMAEELINRLLIGRRFSRVALITFSSVGKTRAQFNLDRYFDGKDIVTAIRRLESTGGTTAVGEGIRLGTEQQDEKHGGRPLKIAKKAMLVFTDGWSNKGPDVEEMSSHAKGAGFTLYTVVYEGDGRVNADTPGLNLYTIEAVANDQRHIYSEHNFTQLVQELRKRNLPCI
;
A
#
# COMPACT_ATOMS: atom_id res chain seq x y z
N MET A 1 -26.30 23.08 -55.79
CA MET A 1 -25.12 22.45 -56.40
C MET A 1 -24.32 21.77 -55.29
N ASN A 2 -24.94 20.81 -54.60
CA ASN A 2 -25.09 19.38 -54.95
C ASN A 2 -23.84 18.63 -54.46
N ASN A 3 -23.75 18.20 -53.21
CA ASN A 3 -24.48 17.07 -52.56
C ASN A 3 -24.47 15.73 -53.33
N GLU A 4 -23.76 15.64 -54.46
CA GLU A 4 -23.44 14.38 -55.12
C GLU A 4 -21.96 14.00 -54.99
N PHE A 5 -21.05 14.98 -54.86
CA PHE A 5 -19.60 14.67 -54.74
C PHE A 5 -19.17 14.13 -53.37
N LEU A 6 -19.93 14.42 -52.30
CA LEU A 6 -19.64 13.91 -50.95
C LEU A 6 -20.22 12.51 -50.69
N ASN A 7 -21.23 12.10 -51.45
CA ASN A 7 -21.83 10.77 -51.32
C ASN A 7 -21.07 9.69 -52.13
N GLU A 8 -20.25 10.10 -53.10
CA GLU A 8 -19.37 9.20 -53.87
C GLU A 8 -18.11 8.77 -53.06
N ILE A 9 -17.61 9.63 -52.15
CA ILE A 9 -16.42 9.31 -51.32
C ILE A 9 -16.79 8.45 -50.10
N LEU A 10 -18.06 8.49 -49.65
CA LEU A 10 -18.55 7.72 -48.50
C LEU A 10 -18.98 6.28 -48.84
N ARG A 11 -18.84 5.84 -50.10
CA ARG A 11 -19.26 4.51 -50.56
C ARG A 11 -18.14 3.53 -50.94
N GLU A 12 -16.87 3.91 -50.78
CA GLU A 12 -15.71 3.08 -51.18
C GLU A 12 -14.75 2.68 -50.03
N LEU A 13 -15.10 2.91 -48.76
CA LEU A 13 -14.28 2.44 -47.61
C LEU A 13 -15.09 1.65 -46.57
N THR A 14 -15.99 0.79 -47.04
CA THR A 14 -16.38 -0.41 -46.29
C THR A 14 -15.25 -1.43 -46.36
N GLY A 15 -14.34 -1.41 -45.39
CA GLY A 15 -13.41 -2.51 -45.19
C GLY A 15 -12.01 -2.09 -44.79
N LEU A 16 -11.82 -1.61 -43.56
CA LEU A 16 -10.63 -1.85 -42.75
C LEU A 16 -10.87 -1.23 -41.37
N ALA A 17 -11.40 -2.03 -40.45
CA ALA A 17 -11.36 -1.70 -39.03
C ALA A 17 -9.89 -1.69 -38.59
N ILE A 18 -9.28 -0.50 -38.50
CA ILE A 18 -7.99 -0.34 -37.85
C ILE A 18 -8.22 -0.52 -36.34
N VAL A 19 -7.97 -1.73 -35.86
CA VAL A 19 -7.89 -2.04 -34.43
C VAL A 19 -6.60 -1.42 -33.91
N VAL A 20 -6.71 -0.22 -33.32
CA VAL A 20 -5.61 0.38 -32.56
C VAL A 20 -5.47 -0.41 -31.26
N PHE A 21 -4.48 -1.29 -31.19
CA PHE A 21 -4.05 -1.89 -29.93
C PHE A 21 -3.40 -0.81 -29.06
N VAL A 22 -4.19 -0.19 -28.18
CA VAL A 22 -3.65 0.60 -27.08
C VAL A 22 -3.03 -0.38 -26.08
N TYR A 23 -1.72 -0.55 -26.18
CA TYR A 23 -0.95 -1.31 -25.20
C TYR A 23 -0.91 -0.53 -23.89
N VAL A 24 -1.88 -0.76 -23.00
CA VAL A 24 -1.83 -0.24 -21.64
C VAL A 24 -0.80 -1.05 -20.88
N LYS A 25 0.47 -0.64 -20.97
CA LYS A 25 1.50 -1.13 -20.06
C LYS A 25 1.13 -0.60 -18.68
N THR A 26 0.69 -1.48 -17.79
CA THR A 26 0.53 -1.16 -16.37
C THR A 26 1.92 -0.82 -15.81
N GLN A 27 2.29 0.46 -15.86
CA GLN A 27 3.45 0.96 -15.14
C GLN A 27 3.09 1.00 -13.66
N THR A 28 3.51 -0.02 -12.92
CA THR A 28 3.72 0.14 -11.49
C THR A 28 4.81 1.19 -11.33
N THR A 29 4.43 2.41 -10.95
CA THR A 29 5.39 3.46 -10.61
C THR A 29 6.25 2.95 -9.45
N PRO A 30 7.57 2.84 -9.60
CA PRO A 30 8.40 2.31 -8.53
C PRO A 30 8.33 3.25 -7.33
N ILE A 31 8.25 2.66 -6.12
CA ILE A 31 8.13 3.36 -4.82
C ILE A 31 9.29 4.35 -4.61
N PHE A 32 10.42 4.11 -5.28
CA PHE A 32 11.64 4.92 -5.33
C PHE A 32 12.38 4.64 -6.66
N PRO A 33 13.09 5.60 -7.29
CA PRO A 33 13.76 5.37 -8.56
C PRO A 33 14.91 4.36 -8.46
N VAL A 34 15.07 3.54 -9.49
CA VAL A 34 16.21 2.63 -9.69
C VAL A 34 17.45 3.47 -10.03
N SER A 35 18.46 3.51 -9.15
CA SER A 35 19.68 4.30 -9.34
C SER A 35 20.91 3.65 -8.71
N CYS A 36 22.07 3.78 -9.37
CA CYS A 36 23.36 3.28 -8.86
C CYS A 36 23.98 4.19 -7.78
N TYR A 37 23.53 5.45 -7.71
CA TYR A 37 24.02 6.46 -6.79
C TYR A 37 22.85 7.07 -6.06
N LEU A 38 22.95 7.24 -4.74
CA LEU A 38 21.93 7.90 -3.92
C LEU A 38 22.58 8.88 -2.95
N ASN A 39 21.90 9.99 -2.68
CA ASN A 39 22.11 10.73 -1.45
C ASN A 39 21.16 10.14 -0.40
N VAL A 40 21.65 9.80 0.79
CA VAL A 40 20.84 9.29 1.90
C VAL A 40 21.02 10.20 3.10
N LEU A 41 19.97 10.94 3.46
CA LEU A 41 19.90 11.74 4.68
C LEU A 41 19.18 10.95 5.76
N ILE A 42 19.85 10.67 6.87
CA ILE A 42 19.28 9.94 8.00
C ILE A 42 19.00 10.94 9.13
N ILE A 43 17.75 11.05 9.56
CA ILE A 43 17.34 11.87 10.69
C ILE A 43 16.97 10.90 11.81
N LEU A 44 17.88 10.72 12.77
CA LEU A 44 17.78 9.68 13.78
C LEU A 44 17.46 10.29 15.16
N ASP A 45 16.32 9.89 15.72
CA ASP A 45 15.94 10.23 17.08
C ASP A 45 16.87 9.51 18.07
N ARG A 46 17.45 10.29 18.96
CA ARG A 46 18.37 9.87 20.02
C ARG A 46 17.71 9.89 21.40
N SER A 47 16.42 10.24 21.47
CA SER A 47 15.62 10.15 22.68
C SER A 47 15.58 8.70 23.18
N ASP A 48 15.52 8.53 24.50
CA ASP A 48 15.31 7.24 25.15
C ASP A 48 14.06 7.34 26.01
N SER A 49 12.99 7.83 25.36
CA SER A 49 11.66 8.00 25.96
C SER A 49 11.07 6.65 26.40
N VAL A 50 11.43 5.58 25.69
CA VAL A 50 11.17 4.18 26.03
C VAL A 50 12.52 3.48 26.23
N LYS A 51 12.72 2.78 27.36
CA LYS A 51 13.98 2.06 27.64
C LYS A 51 14.42 1.20 26.45
N GLY A 52 15.60 1.53 25.91
CA GLY A 52 16.20 0.78 24.81
C GLY A 52 15.60 1.09 23.43
N GLY A 53 14.77 2.12 23.32
CA GLY A 53 14.20 2.63 22.05
C GLY A 53 15.28 3.09 21.10
N PHE A 54 16.20 3.93 21.58
CA PHE A 54 17.35 4.39 20.79
C PHE A 54 18.20 3.23 20.25
N ASN A 55 18.41 2.17 21.03
CA ASN A 55 19.18 1.01 20.57
C ASN A 55 18.51 0.33 19.37
N ARG A 56 17.17 0.31 19.32
CA ARG A 56 16.42 -0.21 18.16
C ARG A 56 16.58 0.71 16.95
N SER A 57 16.39 2.02 17.12
CA SER A 57 16.60 3.03 16.07
C SER A 57 18.01 2.97 15.48
N ARG A 58 19.04 2.88 16.35
CA ARG A 58 20.44 2.74 15.98
C ARG A 58 20.71 1.46 15.20
N ASN A 59 20.20 0.33 15.68
CA ASN A 59 20.36 -0.95 14.99
C ASN A 59 19.65 -0.98 13.63
N PHE A 60 18.49 -0.34 13.53
CA PHE A 60 17.78 -0.17 12.27
C PHE A 60 18.63 0.59 11.24
N VAL A 61 19.23 1.72 11.64
CA VAL A 61 20.15 2.50 10.79
C VAL A 61 21.37 1.67 10.36
N VAL A 62 21.93 0.85 11.26
CA VAL A 62 23.02 -0.08 10.91
C VAL A 62 22.57 -1.10 9.85
N ASN A 63 21.40 -1.70 10.02
CA ASN A 63 20.87 -2.67 9.05
C ASN A 63 20.59 -2.03 7.68
N VAL A 64 20.08 -0.79 7.64
CA VAL A 64 19.92 -0.05 6.38
C VAL A 64 21.27 0.18 5.71
N SER A 65 22.31 0.48 6.49
CA SER A 65 23.66 0.69 5.97
C SER A 65 24.29 -0.58 5.39
N ASP A 66 23.85 -1.78 5.77
CA ASP A 66 24.37 -3.04 5.20
C ASP A 66 24.07 -3.21 3.70
N GLU A 67 23.07 -2.48 3.22
CA GLU A 67 22.52 -2.64 1.87
C GLU A 67 22.81 -1.41 0.99
N LEU A 68 23.49 -0.41 1.55
CA LEU A 68 24.03 0.72 0.81
C LEU A 68 25.48 0.43 0.48
N ASP A 69 25.96 0.88 -0.68
CA ASP A 69 27.40 0.96 -0.95
C ASP A 69 27.87 2.37 -0.59
N ILE A 70 28.20 2.61 0.68
CA ILE A 70 28.47 3.96 1.20
C ILE A 70 29.86 4.42 0.75
N GLY A 71 29.93 5.63 0.20
CA GLY A 71 31.19 6.23 -0.21
C GLY A 71 31.02 7.55 -0.96
N PRO A 72 32.09 8.35 -1.09
CA PRO A 72 32.02 9.67 -1.71
C PRO A 72 31.70 9.65 -3.22
N ALA A 73 32.00 8.54 -3.89
CA ALA A 73 31.70 8.29 -5.30
C ALA A 73 30.52 7.34 -5.53
N THR A 74 29.91 6.81 -4.46
CA THR A 74 28.83 5.82 -4.49
C THR A 74 27.59 6.39 -3.78
N HIS A 75 27.13 5.78 -2.68
CA HIS A 75 26.03 6.32 -1.88
C HIS A 75 26.55 7.32 -0.86
N ARG A 76 26.13 8.58 -1.00
CA ARG A 76 26.55 9.67 -0.12
C ARG A 76 25.61 9.77 1.06
N VAL A 77 26.15 9.67 2.26
CA VAL A 77 25.35 9.70 3.49
C VAL A 77 25.57 11.01 4.25
N ALA A 78 24.50 11.51 4.84
CA ALA A 78 24.48 12.55 5.85
C ALA A 78 23.57 12.09 7.01
N MET A 79 23.81 12.60 8.22
CA MET A 79 23.04 12.19 9.38
C MET A 79 22.79 13.37 10.32
N ILE A 80 21.56 13.50 10.79
CA ILE A 80 21.13 14.45 11.82
C ILE A 80 20.71 13.63 13.03
N LEU A 81 21.34 13.90 14.18
CA LEU A 81 20.92 13.34 15.47
C LEU A 81 20.17 14.40 16.26
N TYR A 82 19.01 14.05 16.81
CA TYR A 82 18.18 14.97 17.55
C TYR A 82 17.56 14.35 18.81
N SER A 83 17.15 15.21 19.75
CA SER A 83 16.38 14.88 20.97
C SER A 83 15.71 16.16 21.51
N GLY A 84 15.22 16.14 22.76
CA GLY A 84 14.30 17.10 23.38
C GLY A 84 14.88 18.36 24.04
N LEU A 85 14.94 18.42 25.37
CA LEU A 85 14.93 19.69 26.12
C LEU A 85 16.23 20.54 26.15
N SER A 86 17.32 20.15 25.48
CA SER A 86 18.55 20.98 25.45
C SER A 86 19.32 20.97 24.12
N TYR A 87 18.67 20.57 23.03
CA TYR A 87 19.22 20.64 21.65
C TYR A 87 20.71 20.31 21.50
N ARG A 88 21.13 19.12 21.95
CA ARG A 88 22.39 18.56 21.49
C ARG A 88 22.18 17.96 20.10
N ARG A 89 22.19 18.84 19.10
CA ARG A 89 22.17 18.46 17.69
C ARG A 89 23.56 18.13 17.22
N GLU A 90 23.69 16.99 16.57
CA GLU A 90 24.93 16.60 15.89
C GLU A 90 24.59 16.42 14.42
N VAL A 91 25.24 17.22 13.57
CA VAL A 91 25.03 17.21 12.12
C VAL A 91 26.27 16.64 11.46
N PHE A 92 26.14 15.42 10.97
CA PHE A 92 27.11 14.80 10.09
C PHE A 92 26.78 15.20 8.65
N LYS A 93 27.62 16.08 8.08
CA LYS A 93 27.46 16.56 6.71
C LYS A 93 27.62 15.43 5.70
N TRP A 94 27.23 15.69 4.45
CA TRP A 94 27.42 14.76 3.34
C TRP A 94 28.86 14.24 3.27
N ASN A 95 29.00 12.95 3.02
CA ASN A 95 30.29 12.23 2.93
C ASN A 95 31.08 12.16 4.26
N PHE A 96 30.41 12.25 5.42
CA PHE A 96 31.10 12.08 6.71
C PHE A 96 31.72 10.69 6.90
N ALA A 97 31.17 9.66 6.24
CA ALA A 97 31.69 8.30 6.24
C ALA A 97 32.17 7.92 4.84
N LYS A 98 33.39 7.39 4.75
CA LYS A 98 34.03 7.01 3.49
C LYS A 98 33.65 5.61 3.02
N ASN A 99 33.15 4.78 3.94
CA ASN A 99 32.71 3.41 3.69
C ASN A 99 31.73 2.95 4.78
N ASN A 100 31.09 1.80 4.55
CA ASN A 100 30.13 1.21 5.50
C ASN A 100 30.74 0.92 6.87
N GLN A 101 32.03 0.54 6.94
CA GLN A 101 32.67 0.23 8.23
C GLN A 101 32.79 1.49 9.10
N GLU A 102 33.21 2.61 8.52
CA GLU A 102 33.30 3.91 9.19
C GLU A 102 31.92 4.42 9.61
N PHE A 103 30.93 4.28 8.73
CA PHE A 103 29.54 4.62 9.03
C PHE A 103 29.04 3.83 10.25
N LYS A 104 29.16 2.50 10.24
CA LYS A 104 28.71 1.63 11.32
C LYS A 104 29.45 1.91 12.62
N LYS A 105 30.77 2.12 12.58
CA LYS A 105 31.57 2.46 13.76
C LYS A 105 31.05 3.75 14.40
N THR A 106 30.77 4.77 13.58
CA THR A 106 30.20 6.04 14.05
C THR A 106 28.82 5.83 14.67
N VAL A 107 27.90 5.17 13.96
CA VAL A 107 26.53 4.94 14.42
C VAL A 107 26.48 4.09 15.70
N LEU A 108 27.25 2.99 15.78
CA LEU A 108 27.33 2.12 16.96
C LEU A 108 27.93 2.83 18.18
N GLY A 109 28.77 3.84 17.98
CA GLY A 109 29.34 4.66 19.04
C GLY A 109 28.36 5.67 19.67
N LEU A 110 27.21 5.91 19.03
CA LEU A 110 26.19 6.81 19.54
C LEU A 110 25.52 6.24 20.79
N ARG A 111 25.20 7.11 21.75
CA ARG A 111 24.58 6.74 23.04
C ARG A 111 23.26 7.48 23.22
N ALA A 112 22.23 6.88 23.78
CA ALA A 112 20.99 7.57 24.11
C ALA A 112 21.23 8.88 24.90
N ILE A 113 20.48 9.92 24.57
CA ILE A 113 20.40 11.15 25.37
C ILE A 113 18.92 11.31 25.70
N GLY A 114 18.53 10.90 26.92
CA GLY A 114 17.14 10.96 27.37
C GLY A 114 16.54 12.36 27.23
N GLY A 115 15.20 12.43 27.23
CA GLY A 115 14.45 13.67 27.01
C GLY A 115 13.27 13.47 26.06
N THR A 116 12.62 14.56 25.66
CA THR A 116 11.55 14.57 24.65
C THR A 116 12.10 14.40 23.23
N THR A 117 11.22 14.42 22.22
CA THR A 117 11.57 14.30 20.79
C THR A 117 11.12 15.57 20.06
N ASN A 118 12.00 16.23 19.31
CA ASN A 118 11.68 17.45 18.55
C ASN A 118 11.92 17.24 17.04
N THR A 119 11.02 16.51 16.39
CA THR A 119 11.16 16.10 14.99
C THR A 119 11.09 17.28 14.03
N ARG A 120 10.25 18.29 14.30
CA ARG A 120 10.11 19.47 13.42
C ARG A 120 11.45 20.14 13.16
N LYS A 121 12.22 20.40 14.20
CA LYS A 121 13.52 21.09 14.06
C LYS A 121 14.55 20.24 13.35
N ALA A 122 14.52 18.92 13.56
CA ALA A 122 15.41 18.02 12.84
C ALA A 122 15.13 18.09 11.33
N LEU A 123 13.86 18.18 10.93
CA LEU A 123 13.46 18.39 9.54
C LEU A 123 13.86 19.77 9.00
N GLU A 124 13.76 20.83 9.81
CA GLU A 124 14.25 22.16 9.43
C GLU A 124 15.76 22.17 9.13
N ILE A 125 16.56 21.48 9.94
CA ILE A 125 18.00 21.29 9.65
C ILE A 125 18.19 20.42 8.40
N GLY A 126 17.30 19.44 8.20
CA GLY A 126 17.25 18.65 6.97
C GLY A 126 17.10 19.51 5.72
N LEU A 127 16.21 20.52 5.76
CA LEU A 127 16.04 21.48 4.65
C LEU A 127 17.34 22.21 4.33
N GLU A 128 18.05 22.71 5.35
CA GLU A 128 19.34 23.38 5.18
C GLU A 128 20.39 22.44 4.56
N LEU A 129 20.46 21.20 5.03
CA LEU A 129 21.46 20.24 4.56
C LEU A 129 21.17 19.76 3.13
N MET A 130 19.89 19.69 2.76
CA MET A 130 19.43 19.34 1.42
C MET A 130 19.89 20.35 0.37
N GLU A 131 20.11 21.62 0.70
CA GLU A 131 20.63 22.61 -0.25
C GLU A 131 22.08 22.34 -0.66
N THR A 132 22.86 21.69 0.21
CA THR A 132 24.27 21.39 -0.04
C THR A 132 24.51 20.06 -0.77
N ARG A 133 23.44 19.30 -1.07
CA ARG A 133 23.55 18.00 -1.72
C ARG A 133 23.83 18.14 -3.23
N ASN A 134 24.32 17.06 -3.84
CA ASN A 134 24.32 16.98 -5.30
C ASN A 134 22.90 16.68 -5.81
N LYS A 135 22.21 17.72 -6.32
CA LYS A 135 20.79 17.69 -6.75
C LYS A 135 20.52 16.75 -7.95
N SER A 136 21.56 16.38 -8.72
CA SER A 136 21.44 15.43 -9.84
C SER A 136 21.22 13.97 -9.40
N ILE A 137 21.52 13.66 -8.13
CA ILE A 137 21.42 12.31 -7.57
C ILE A 137 20.11 12.17 -6.79
N PRO A 138 19.34 11.08 -7.02
CA PRO A 138 18.14 10.80 -6.23
C PRO A 138 18.43 10.80 -4.74
N THR A 139 17.60 11.50 -3.98
CA THR A 139 17.80 11.68 -2.55
C THR A 139 16.73 10.96 -1.74
N LEU A 140 17.17 10.09 -0.83
CA LEU A 140 16.36 9.41 0.15
C LEU A 140 16.53 10.13 1.49
N ILE A 141 15.44 10.61 2.08
CA ILE A 141 15.42 11.09 3.46
C ILE A 141 14.77 10.00 4.31
N MET A 142 15.43 9.58 5.38
CA MET A 142 14.94 8.55 6.29
C MET A 142 14.88 9.11 7.70
N VAL A 143 13.68 9.40 8.17
CA VAL A 143 13.40 9.78 9.56
C VAL A 143 13.25 8.50 10.37
N VAL A 144 13.98 8.35 11.47
CA VAL A 144 13.93 7.16 12.33
C VAL A 144 13.61 7.63 13.74
N THR A 145 12.45 7.23 14.25
CA THR A 145 11.94 7.60 15.58
C THR A 145 11.47 6.35 16.33
N ASP A 146 11.42 6.39 17.66
CA ASP A 146 10.82 5.33 18.47
C ASP A 146 9.42 5.69 19.00
N GLY A 147 8.92 6.91 18.72
CA GLY A 147 7.65 7.40 19.25
C GLY A 147 7.18 8.74 18.65
N ARG A 148 6.22 9.35 19.36
CA ARG A 148 5.54 10.61 18.99
C ARG A 148 6.41 11.82 19.28
N SER A 149 6.45 12.77 18.35
CA SER A 149 7.14 14.05 18.54
C SER A 149 6.41 14.95 19.56
N ALA A 150 7.18 15.78 20.27
CA ALA A 150 6.65 16.84 21.13
C ALA A 150 6.27 18.10 20.34
N ASP A 151 6.74 18.22 19.10
CA ASP A 151 6.43 19.31 18.16
C ASP A 151 5.78 18.78 16.87
N ASP A 152 5.02 19.63 16.17
CA ASP A 152 4.36 19.26 14.90
C ASP A 152 5.37 19.29 13.72
N PRO A 153 5.66 18.14 13.09
CA PRO A 153 6.62 18.04 12.00
C PRO A 153 6.02 18.37 10.61
N LYS A 154 4.70 18.58 10.50
CA LYS A 154 3.99 18.65 9.20
C LYS A 154 4.59 19.64 8.21
N ILE A 155 4.79 20.89 8.61
CA ILE A 155 5.24 21.96 7.72
C ILE A 155 6.62 21.67 7.09
N PRO A 156 7.69 21.41 7.87
CA PRO A 156 9.00 21.12 7.29
C PRO A 156 9.03 19.78 6.54
N ALA A 157 8.19 18.81 6.94
CA ALA A 157 8.04 17.57 6.18
C ALA A 157 7.47 17.82 4.78
N GLU A 158 6.36 18.56 4.66
CA GLU A 158 5.78 18.92 3.35
C GLU A 158 6.78 19.69 2.48
N GLN A 159 7.61 20.54 3.08
CA GLN A 159 8.68 21.24 2.36
C GLN A 159 9.71 20.27 1.80
N LEU A 160 10.17 19.29 2.58
CA LEU A 160 11.10 18.25 2.13
C LEU A 160 10.49 17.36 1.03
N GLN A 161 9.21 17.00 1.16
CA GLN A 161 8.47 16.19 0.18
C GLN A 161 8.35 16.89 -1.18
N ARG A 162 8.25 18.23 -1.20
CA ARG A 162 8.15 19.02 -2.45
C ARG A 162 9.49 19.20 -3.15
N ILE A 163 10.61 18.83 -2.53
CA ILE A 163 11.92 18.96 -3.15
C ILE A 163 12.01 17.95 -4.32
N PRO A 164 12.33 18.39 -5.55
CA PRO A 164 12.49 17.49 -6.68
C PRO A 164 13.55 16.41 -6.43
N ASN A 165 13.35 15.24 -7.05
CA ASN A 165 14.27 14.10 -6.96
C ASN A 165 14.56 13.67 -5.50
N THR A 166 13.55 13.80 -4.63
CA THR A 166 13.61 13.50 -3.20
C THR A 166 12.42 12.63 -2.78
N TRP A 167 12.66 11.65 -1.92
CA TRP A 167 11.63 10.80 -1.31
C TRP A 167 11.85 10.74 0.19
N VAL A 168 10.78 10.91 0.97
CA VAL A 168 10.84 11.00 2.44
C VAL A 168 10.19 9.76 3.04
N PHE A 169 10.97 9.02 3.82
CA PHE A 169 10.57 7.82 4.55
C PHE A 169 10.61 8.08 6.04
N ALA A 170 9.72 7.42 6.79
CA ALA A 170 9.69 7.49 8.24
C ALA A 170 9.60 6.08 8.82
N ALA A 171 10.57 5.72 9.66
CA ALA A 171 10.67 4.44 10.34
C ALA A 171 10.41 4.59 11.83
N ALA A 172 9.44 3.86 12.34
CA ALA A 172 9.18 3.73 13.76
C ALA A 172 9.72 2.41 14.31
N THR A 173 10.65 2.51 15.27
CA THR A 173 11.31 1.35 15.90
C THR A 173 10.79 1.04 17.31
N GLY A 174 9.71 1.70 17.71
CA GLY A 174 8.95 1.47 18.95
C GLY A 174 7.89 0.37 18.81
N ASN A 175 6.98 0.27 19.78
CA ASN A 175 5.82 -0.63 19.68
C ASN A 175 4.90 -0.13 18.54
N PRO A 176 4.66 -0.91 17.46
CA PRO A 176 3.80 -0.50 16.35
C PRO A 176 2.38 -0.06 16.76
N GLU A 177 1.86 -0.58 17.88
CA GLU A 177 0.54 -0.22 18.43
C GLU A 177 0.53 1.14 19.15
N ALA A 178 1.68 1.61 19.62
CA ALA A 178 1.82 2.87 20.37
C ALA A 178 2.39 4.03 19.53
N VAL A 179 2.76 3.74 18.28
CA VAL A 179 3.34 4.71 17.33
C VAL A 179 2.24 5.59 16.75
N ASP A 180 2.50 6.90 16.67
CA ASP A 180 1.62 7.85 15.99
C ASP A 180 1.78 7.71 14.47
N LYS A 181 1.07 6.76 13.88
CA LYS A 181 1.10 6.48 12.44
C LYS A 181 0.66 7.70 11.60
N LYS A 182 -0.18 8.58 12.15
CA LYS A 182 -0.61 9.82 11.49
C LYS A 182 0.55 10.79 11.38
N GLU A 183 1.33 10.97 12.45
CA GLU A 183 2.54 11.79 12.42
C GLU A 183 3.56 11.27 11.38
N LEU A 184 3.77 9.95 11.31
CA LEU A 184 4.65 9.35 10.28
C LEU A 184 4.13 9.58 8.85
N LEU A 185 2.82 9.47 8.64
CA LEU A 185 2.21 9.75 7.34
C LEU A 185 2.34 11.24 6.97
N GLN A 186 2.19 12.15 7.94
CA GLN A 186 2.44 13.58 7.72
C GLN A 186 3.90 13.85 7.35
N ILE A 187 4.85 13.11 7.93
CA ILE A 187 6.28 13.23 7.61
C ILE A 187 6.58 12.76 6.19
N THR A 188 5.95 11.69 5.74
CA THR A 188 6.27 11.03 4.46
C THR A 188 5.44 11.52 3.28
N GLY A 189 4.18 11.90 3.53
CA GLY A 189 3.20 12.22 2.50
C GLY A 189 2.71 11.01 1.70
N ASN A 190 3.20 9.81 2.01
CA ASN A 190 2.86 8.57 1.32
C ASN A 190 2.98 7.38 2.27
N ILE A 191 1.91 6.61 2.42
CA ILE A 191 1.87 5.45 3.30
C ILE A 191 2.93 4.39 2.97
N ASN A 192 3.26 4.21 1.68
CA ASN A 192 4.27 3.25 1.22
C ASN A 192 5.69 3.66 1.62
N HIS A 193 5.86 4.84 2.20
CA HIS A 193 7.11 5.35 2.74
C HIS A 193 7.15 5.34 4.28
N VAL A 194 6.05 4.91 4.92
CA VAL A 194 6.00 4.65 6.36
C VAL A 194 6.47 3.22 6.63
N ILE A 195 7.30 3.08 7.65
CA ILE A 195 7.95 1.84 8.04
C ILE A 195 7.66 1.60 9.52
N LEU A 196 6.92 0.55 9.85
CA LEU A 196 6.62 0.19 11.23
C LEU A 196 7.39 -1.09 11.58
N GLN A 197 8.24 -1.05 12.61
CA GLN A 197 9.08 -2.20 12.93
C GLN A 197 8.48 -3.10 14.02
N SER A 198 8.24 -4.37 13.68
CA SER A 198 8.13 -5.50 14.62
C SER A 198 9.26 -6.51 14.34
N GLY A 199 10.45 -6.30 14.93
CA GLY A 199 11.54 -7.30 14.92
C GLY A 199 12.64 -7.15 13.86
N ARG A 200 13.57 -8.13 13.84
CA ARG A 200 14.86 -8.11 13.13
C ARG A 200 14.77 -8.50 11.64
N GLU A 201 13.73 -9.22 11.23
CA GLU A 201 13.55 -9.73 9.85
C GLU A 201 13.06 -8.66 8.86
N LEU A 202 12.44 -7.58 9.36
CA LEU A 202 11.77 -6.56 8.56
C LEU A 202 12.71 -5.49 8.02
N ALA A 203 13.77 -5.09 8.73
CA ALA A 203 14.75 -4.12 8.20
C ALA A 203 15.36 -4.60 6.88
N ALA A 204 15.65 -5.90 6.78
CA ALA A 204 16.10 -6.51 5.56
C ALA A 204 15.01 -6.58 4.47
N ASP A 205 13.72 -6.68 4.83
CA ASP A 205 12.60 -6.64 3.86
C ASP A 205 12.32 -5.22 3.33
N ILE A 206 12.34 -4.23 4.21
CA ILE A 206 12.28 -2.79 3.88
C ILE A 206 13.42 -2.44 2.92
N THR A 207 14.62 -2.91 3.23
CA THR A 207 15.77 -2.61 2.37
C THR A 207 15.80 -3.46 1.09
N ARG A 208 15.26 -4.69 1.10
CA ARG A 208 15.01 -5.48 -0.11
C ARG A 208 13.98 -4.83 -1.04
N LYS A 209 12.91 -4.26 -0.48
CA LYS A 209 11.84 -3.57 -1.21
C LYS A 209 12.29 -2.22 -1.77
N LEU A 210 13.11 -1.46 -1.04
CA LEU A 210 13.53 -0.10 -1.41
C LEU A 210 14.86 -0.02 -2.14
N LEU A 211 15.88 -0.78 -1.72
CA LEU A 211 17.25 -0.62 -2.20
C LEU A 211 17.69 -1.78 -3.10
N ARG A 212 17.42 -3.05 -2.76
CA ARG A 212 17.91 -4.18 -3.60
C ARG A 212 17.34 -4.20 -5.02
N LYS A 213 16.03 -4.08 -5.19
CA LYS A 213 15.40 -4.00 -6.53
C LYS A 213 15.82 -2.74 -7.31
N ALA A 214 16.10 -1.65 -6.60
CA ALA A 214 16.57 -0.40 -7.18
C ALA A 214 18.06 -0.43 -7.59
N GLN A 215 18.85 -1.36 -7.03
CA GLN A 215 20.29 -1.50 -7.26
C GLN A 215 20.66 -2.67 -8.20
N GLU A 216 19.70 -3.54 -8.54
CA GLU A 216 19.91 -4.77 -9.32
C GLU A 216 20.47 -4.50 -10.74
N LYS A 217 20.11 -3.36 -11.33
CA LYS A 217 20.64 -2.87 -12.62
C LYS A 217 22.14 -2.50 -12.56
N CYS A 218 22.66 -2.21 -11.39
CA CYS A 218 24.04 -1.76 -11.17
C CYS A 218 24.94 -2.89 -10.65
N ARG A 219 24.34 -3.98 -10.14
CA ARG A 219 25.02 -5.15 -9.60
C ARG A 219 25.35 -6.22 -10.65
N THR A 220 24.77 -6.12 -11.86
CA THR A 220 24.98 -7.10 -12.93
C THR A 220 26.15 -6.72 -13.84
N THR A 221 27.37 -7.05 -13.38
CA THR A 221 28.49 -7.38 -14.27
C THR A 221 29.23 -8.58 -13.69
N THR A 222 28.56 -9.74 -13.57
CA THR A 222 29.25 -11.03 -13.48
C THR A 222 28.32 -12.16 -13.93
N THR A 223 28.58 -12.64 -15.15
CA THR A 223 28.40 -14.00 -15.68
C THR A 223 27.02 -14.67 -15.55
N THR A 224 26.21 -14.53 -16.60
CA THR A 224 25.08 -15.42 -16.90
C THR A 224 25.61 -16.77 -17.40
N THR A 225 25.36 -17.85 -16.67
CA THR A 225 25.36 -19.21 -17.23
C THR A 225 23.92 -19.70 -17.23
N THR A 226 23.34 -19.76 -18.42
CA THR A 226 21.98 -20.25 -18.66
C THR A 226 22.03 -21.77 -18.71
N THR A 227 21.37 -22.46 -17.77
CA THR A 227 21.04 -23.88 -17.92
C THR A 227 19.54 -23.99 -18.16
N THR A 228 19.18 -24.37 -19.38
CA THR A 228 17.82 -24.68 -19.81
C THR A 228 17.47 -26.09 -19.34
N THR A 229 16.41 -26.23 -18.54
CA THR A 229 15.78 -27.54 -18.30
C THR A 229 14.37 -27.49 -18.86
N THR A 230 14.14 -28.33 -19.87
CA THR A 230 12.85 -28.55 -20.52
C THR A 230 12.03 -29.51 -19.66
N THR A 231 10.81 -29.10 -19.27
CA THR A 231 9.82 -30.04 -18.74
C THR A 231 8.57 -29.96 -19.61
N THR A 232 8.28 -31.05 -20.29
CA THR A 232 7.07 -31.29 -21.07
C THR A 232 5.97 -31.77 -20.13
N THR A 233 4.83 -31.07 -20.10
CA THR A 233 3.62 -31.60 -19.45
C THR A 233 2.48 -31.62 -20.47
N ALA A 234 1.90 -32.80 -20.61
CA ALA A 234 0.88 -33.14 -21.58
C ALA A 234 -0.44 -32.39 -21.35
N THR A 235 -1.03 -31.97 -22.47
CA THR A 235 -2.35 -31.35 -22.58
C THR A 235 -3.42 -32.43 -22.54
N THR A 236 -4.36 -32.33 -21.60
CA THR A 236 -5.67 -32.99 -21.71
C THR A 236 -6.70 -31.97 -22.15
N THR A 237 -7.25 -32.21 -23.34
CA THR A 237 -8.31 -31.45 -24.00
C THR A 237 -9.65 -31.79 -23.36
N THR A 238 -10.33 -30.79 -22.82
CA THR A 238 -11.80 -30.76 -22.77
C THR A 238 -12.27 -29.37 -23.21
N THR A 239 -13.11 -29.38 -24.23
CA THR A 239 -13.65 -28.27 -25.01
C THR A 239 -14.57 -27.34 -24.20
N ASN A 240 -14.20 -26.05 -24.09
CA ASN A 240 -15.03 -24.85 -24.30
C ASN A 240 -14.31 -23.58 -23.77
N PRO A 241 -14.46 -22.41 -24.41
CA PRO A 241 -13.51 -21.31 -24.26
C PRO A 241 -13.55 -20.70 -22.85
N ILE A 242 -12.36 -20.54 -22.27
CA ILE A 242 -12.08 -19.67 -21.13
C ILE A 242 -12.15 -18.25 -21.70
N SER A 243 -13.23 -17.52 -21.41
CA SER A 243 -13.42 -16.16 -21.93
C SER A 243 -12.65 -15.10 -21.12
N GLY A 244 -12.12 -15.46 -19.93
CA GLY A 244 -11.30 -14.56 -19.09
C GLY A 244 -12.09 -13.38 -18.52
N CYS A 245 -13.42 -13.49 -18.53
CA CYS A 245 -14.37 -12.46 -18.11
C CYS A 245 -15.07 -12.84 -16.78
N GLU A 246 -14.78 -14.04 -16.27
CA GLU A 246 -15.09 -14.48 -14.93
C GLU A 246 -14.39 -13.62 -13.86
N GLN A 247 -15.06 -13.39 -12.73
CA GLN A 247 -14.46 -12.71 -11.58
C GLN A 247 -14.92 -13.26 -10.24
N ASP A 248 -14.01 -13.36 -9.28
CA ASP A 248 -14.30 -13.69 -7.89
C ASP A 248 -14.25 -12.40 -7.07
N VAL A 249 -15.37 -12.03 -6.46
CA VAL A 249 -15.53 -10.79 -5.69
C VAL A 249 -15.71 -11.15 -4.22
N VAL A 250 -14.79 -10.71 -3.38
CA VAL A 250 -14.86 -10.92 -1.93
C VAL A 250 -15.23 -9.60 -1.27
N LEU A 251 -16.41 -9.56 -0.64
CA LEU A 251 -16.84 -8.41 0.16
C LEU A 251 -16.38 -8.63 1.59
N VAL A 252 -15.57 -7.73 2.13
CA VAL A 252 -15.08 -7.77 3.50
C VAL A 252 -15.69 -6.58 4.24
N MET A 253 -16.70 -6.81 5.06
CA MET A 253 -17.56 -5.76 5.59
C MET A 253 -17.37 -5.55 7.10
N ASP A 254 -17.09 -4.31 7.46
CA ASP A 254 -17.01 -3.86 8.84
C ASP A 254 -18.42 -3.71 9.44
N LEU A 255 -18.69 -4.49 10.49
CA LEU A 255 -19.92 -4.44 11.29
C LEU A 255 -19.61 -4.08 12.76
N SER A 256 -18.48 -3.40 13.02
CA SER A 256 -18.06 -2.96 14.35
C SER A 256 -18.82 -1.75 14.87
N THR A 257 -19.25 -0.85 13.98
CA THR A 257 -19.98 0.37 14.36
C THR A 257 -21.43 0.05 14.73
N THR A 258 -21.89 0.46 15.91
CA THR A 258 -23.30 0.37 16.31
C THR A 258 -24.13 1.58 15.84
N THR A 259 -23.48 2.63 15.32
CA THR A 259 -24.12 3.87 14.89
C THR A 259 -24.74 3.73 13.50
N ASN A 260 -26.06 3.90 13.42
CA ASN A 260 -26.80 4.14 12.18
C ASN A 260 -26.43 5.55 11.70
N PRO A 261 -25.74 5.74 10.54
CA PRO A 261 -26.02 5.08 9.25
C PRO A 261 -24.92 4.24 8.58
N VAL A 262 -23.76 4.01 9.20
CA VAL A 262 -22.55 3.48 8.53
C VAL A 262 -22.74 2.08 7.92
N TYR A 263 -23.05 1.06 8.74
CA TYR A 263 -23.18 -0.32 8.26
C TYR A 263 -24.35 -0.51 7.28
N ARG A 264 -25.42 0.30 7.43
CA ARG A 264 -26.54 0.31 6.49
C ARG A 264 -26.10 0.81 5.13
N LYS A 265 -25.22 1.81 5.08
CA LYS A 265 -24.69 2.29 3.82
C LYS A 265 -23.80 1.26 3.12
N TYR A 266 -23.01 0.49 3.88
CA TYR A 266 -22.25 -0.63 3.30
C TYR A 266 -23.17 -1.70 2.69
N ILE A 267 -24.29 -2.01 3.34
CA ILE A 267 -25.32 -2.92 2.79
C ILE A 267 -25.90 -2.36 1.48
N GLU A 268 -26.27 -1.08 1.43
CA GLU A 268 -26.83 -0.44 0.24
C GLU A 268 -25.84 -0.45 -0.94
N MET A 269 -24.57 -0.08 -0.69
CA MET A 269 -23.53 -0.09 -1.72
C MET A 269 -23.24 -1.51 -2.21
N ALA A 270 -23.14 -2.48 -1.30
CA ALA A 270 -22.98 -3.87 -1.68
C ALA A 270 -24.16 -4.35 -2.54
N GLU A 271 -25.40 -4.00 -2.17
CA GLU A 271 -26.58 -4.30 -2.96
C GLU A 271 -26.55 -3.65 -4.36
N GLU A 272 -26.16 -2.38 -4.47
CA GLU A 272 -25.99 -1.69 -5.76
C GLU A 272 -25.01 -2.46 -6.67
N LEU A 273 -23.88 -2.92 -6.10
CA LEU A 273 -22.91 -3.72 -6.83
C LEU A 273 -23.53 -5.04 -7.31
N ILE A 274 -24.12 -5.83 -6.41
CA ILE A 274 -24.66 -7.15 -6.74
C ILE A 274 -25.76 -7.09 -7.80
N ASN A 275 -26.64 -6.08 -7.73
CA ASN A 275 -27.70 -5.89 -8.72
C ASN A 275 -27.19 -5.50 -10.12
N ARG A 276 -25.91 -5.10 -10.24
CA ARG A 276 -25.30 -4.66 -11.50
C ARG A 276 -24.35 -5.70 -12.11
N LEU A 277 -23.88 -6.66 -11.31
CA LEU A 277 -23.00 -7.74 -11.77
C LEU A 277 -23.82 -8.89 -12.37
N LEU A 278 -23.22 -9.59 -13.35
CA LEU A 278 -23.73 -10.89 -13.76
C LEU A 278 -23.25 -11.93 -12.76
N ILE A 279 -24.14 -12.44 -11.93
CA ILE A 279 -23.85 -13.48 -10.94
C ILE A 279 -24.08 -14.85 -11.55
N GLY A 280 -23.14 -15.78 -11.33
CA GLY A 280 -23.32 -17.16 -11.73
C GLY A 280 -22.03 -17.96 -11.75
N ARG A 281 -22.14 -19.29 -11.90
CA ARG A 281 -21.01 -20.23 -11.89
C ARG A 281 -19.91 -19.88 -12.90
N ARG A 282 -20.30 -19.26 -14.02
CA ARG A 282 -19.46 -18.85 -15.15
C ARG A 282 -19.36 -17.32 -15.32
N PHE A 283 -19.77 -16.55 -14.33
CA PHE A 283 -19.69 -15.09 -14.34
C PHE A 283 -18.99 -14.61 -13.06
N SER A 284 -19.62 -13.70 -12.32
CA SER A 284 -19.18 -13.27 -11.00
C SER A 284 -19.61 -14.26 -9.92
N ARG A 285 -18.66 -14.66 -9.06
CA ARG A 285 -18.92 -15.34 -7.80
C ARG A 285 -18.64 -14.39 -6.65
N VAL A 286 -19.41 -14.48 -5.57
CA VAL A 286 -19.32 -13.53 -4.46
C VAL A 286 -19.21 -14.27 -3.14
N ALA A 287 -18.24 -13.86 -2.33
CA ALA A 287 -18.12 -14.23 -0.93
C ALA A 287 -18.35 -13.01 -0.06
N LEU A 288 -18.85 -13.25 1.16
CA LEU A 288 -19.05 -12.21 2.16
C LEU A 288 -18.36 -12.61 3.45
N ILE A 289 -17.39 -11.80 3.83
CA ILE A 289 -16.71 -11.83 5.11
C ILE A 289 -17.20 -10.63 5.92
N THR A 290 -17.56 -10.85 7.18
CA THR A 290 -17.89 -9.77 8.11
C THR A 290 -16.92 -9.77 9.26
N PHE A 291 -16.52 -8.60 9.73
CA PHE A 291 -15.67 -8.48 10.91
C PHE A 291 -16.19 -7.40 11.87
N SER A 292 -15.83 -7.56 13.13
CA SER A 292 -15.91 -6.51 14.13
C SER A 292 -14.71 -6.68 15.06
N SER A 293 -14.90 -7.26 16.24
CA SER A 293 -13.80 -7.56 17.17
C SER A 293 -13.09 -8.87 16.82
N VAL A 294 -11.88 -9.06 17.34
CA VAL A 294 -11.15 -10.34 17.21
C VAL A 294 -12.01 -11.49 17.77
N GLY A 295 -12.18 -12.55 16.98
CA GLY A 295 -13.09 -13.67 17.28
C GLY A 295 -14.54 -13.48 16.82
N LYS A 296 -14.92 -12.31 16.30
CA LYS A 296 -16.20 -12.05 15.64
C LYS A 296 -16.10 -11.93 14.11
N THR A 297 -14.95 -12.25 13.53
CA THR A 297 -14.77 -12.33 12.07
C THR A 297 -15.27 -13.66 11.54
N ARG A 298 -16.12 -13.63 10.51
CA ARG A 298 -16.79 -14.82 9.97
C ARG A 298 -16.99 -14.71 8.47
N ALA A 299 -16.84 -15.82 7.76
CA ALA A 299 -17.40 -15.98 6.43
C ALA A 299 -18.90 -16.23 6.56
N GLN A 300 -19.71 -15.28 6.13
CA GLN A 300 -21.17 -15.44 6.07
C GLN A 300 -21.55 -16.43 4.97
N PHE A 301 -20.83 -16.36 3.84
CA PHE A 301 -20.86 -17.36 2.78
C PHE A 301 -19.61 -17.27 1.90
N ASN A 302 -19.21 -18.41 1.33
CA ASN A 302 -18.08 -18.53 0.40
C ASN A 302 -18.52 -18.37 -1.06
N LEU A 303 -17.56 -18.32 -2.00
CA LEU A 303 -17.78 -18.07 -3.43
C LEU A 303 -18.64 -19.14 -4.14
N ASP A 304 -18.76 -20.33 -3.57
CA ASP A 304 -19.54 -21.45 -4.12
C ASP A 304 -20.95 -21.59 -3.52
N ARG A 305 -21.34 -20.69 -2.62
CA ARG A 305 -22.62 -20.80 -1.89
C ARG A 305 -23.83 -20.35 -2.70
N TYR A 306 -23.71 -19.23 -3.42
CA TYR A 306 -24.79 -18.58 -4.16
C TYR A 306 -24.39 -18.29 -5.60
N PHE A 307 -25.34 -18.51 -6.52
CA PHE A 307 -25.15 -18.25 -7.96
C PHE A 307 -26.26 -17.39 -8.56
N ASP A 308 -27.11 -16.79 -7.71
CA ASP A 308 -28.13 -15.81 -8.08
C ASP A 308 -27.93 -14.54 -7.24
N GLY A 309 -27.98 -13.37 -7.89
CA GLY A 309 -27.85 -12.07 -7.22
C GLY A 309 -28.94 -11.80 -6.19
N LYS A 310 -30.17 -12.29 -6.40
CA LYS A 310 -31.28 -12.12 -5.46
C LYS A 310 -31.02 -12.81 -4.13
N ASP A 311 -30.42 -14.00 -4.15
CA ASP A 311 -30.07 -14.75 -2.95
C ASP A 311 -28.97 -14.04 -2.15
N ILE A 312 -27.97 -13.50 -2.86
CA ILE A 312 -26.88 -12.71 -2.26
C ILE A 312 -27.44 -11.43 -1.62
N VAL A 313 -28.27 -10.67 -2.33
CA VAL A 313 -28.93 -9.47 -1.79
C VAL A 313 -29.78 -9.81 -0.56
N THR A 314 -30.53 -10.90 -0.61
CA THR A 314 -31.30 -11.38 0.56
C THR A 314 -30.39 -11.68 1.75
N ALA A 315 -29.23 -12.29 1.54
CA ALA A 315 -28.27 -12.57 2.60
C ALA A 315 -27.64 -11.28 3.17
N ILE A 316 -27.23 -10.34 2.31
CA ILE A 316 -26.62 -9.06 2.73
C ILE A 316 -27.61 -8.21 3.54
N ARG A 317 -28.89 -8.16 3.16
CA ARG A 317 -29.92 -7.39 3.87
C ARG A 317 -30.22 -7.89 5.29
N ARG A 318 -29.87 -9.15 5.60
CA ARG A 318 -30.02 -9.77 6.93
C ARG A 318 -28.85 -9.47 7.86
N LEU A 319 -27.80 -8.81 7.39
CA LEU A 319 -26.69 -8.43 8.25
C LEU A 319 -27.14 -7.42 9.29
N GLU A 320 -26.70 -7.66 10.52
CA GLU A 320 -26.91 -6.77 11.66
C GLU A 320 -25.55 -6.35 12.20
N SER A 321 -25.46 -5.09 12.66
CA SER A 321 -24.26 -4.63 13.35
C SER A 321 -24.04 -5.47 14.62
N THR A 322 -22.81 -5.90 14.83
CA THR A 322 -22.45 -6.74 15.99
C THR A 322 -21.78 -5.95 17.11
N GLY A 323 -21.43 -4.68 16.84
CA GLY A 323 -20.74 -3.81 17.76
C GLY A 323 -19.33 -4.27 18.14
N GLY A 324 -18.50 -3.32 18.54
CA GLY A 324 -17.24 -3.59 19.24
C GLY A 324 -16.03 -2.92 18.60
N THR A 325 -14.85 -3.49 18.85
CA THR A 325 -13.58 -3.10 18.20
C THR A 325 -13.57 -3.47 16.72
N THR A 326 -12.53 -3.05 16.00
CA THR A 326 -12.46 -3.15 14.54
C THR A 326 -11.18 -3.88 14.11
N ALA A 327 -11.35 -5.06 13.52
CA ALA A 327 -10.29 -5.99 13.16
C ALA A 327 -10.17 -6.18 11.63
N VAL A 328 -9.83 -5.09 10.93
CA VAL A 328 -9.75 -5.05 9.45
C VAL A 328 -8.79 -6.12 8.91
N GLY A 329 -7.61 -6.26 9.53
CA GLY A 329 -6.62 -7.25 9.10
C GLY A 329 -7.15 -8.68 9.16
N GLU A 330 -7.95 -9.02 10.18
CA GLU A 330 -8.56 -10.34 10.30
C GLU A 330 -9.62 -10.58 9.21
N GLY A 331 -10.39 -9.55 8.86
CA GLY A 331 -11.31 -9.59 7.72
C GLY A 331 -10.59 -9.88 6.40
N ILE A 332 -9.46 -9.22 6.16
CA ILE A 332 -8.64 -9.43 4.96
C ILE A 332 -8.00 -10.81 4.96
N ARG A 333 -7.50 -11.28 6.11
CA ARG A 333 -6.95 -12.63 6.27
C ARG A 333 -7.97 -13.69 5.84
N LEU A 334 -9.19 -13.62 6.38
CA LEU A 334 -10.25 -14.57 6.05
C LEU A 334 -10.78 -14.39 4.62
N GLY A 335 -10.81 -13.15 4.11
CA GLY A 335 -11.11 -12.88 2.70
C GLY A 335 -10.08 -13.48 1.74
N THR A 336 -8.82 -13.53 2.15
CA THR A 336 -7.73 -14.10 1.34
C THR A 336 -7.86 -15.62 1.20
N GLU A 337 -8.42 -16.31 2.19
CA GLU A 337 -8.72 -17.76 2.11
C GLU A 337 -9.70 -18.10 0.99
N GLN A 338 -10.53 -17.15 0.54
CA GLN A 338 -11.45 -17.34 -0.60
C GLN A 338 -10.71 -17.55 -1.93
N GLN A 339 -9.38 -17.40 -1.97
CA GLN A 339 -8.60 -17.81 -3.12
C GLN A 339 -8.60 -19.33 -3.36
N ASP A 340 -8.84 -20.11 -2.29
CA ASP A 340 -8.72 -21.56 -2.31
C ASP A 340 -9.94 -22.21 -2.97
N GLU A 341 -9.71 -23.30 -3.71
CA GLU A 341 -10.76 -24.05 -4.39
C GLU A 341 -11.82 -24.60 -3.43
N LYS A 342 -11.42 -24.94 -2.19
CA LYS A 342 -12.34 -25.42 -1.13
C LYS A 342 -13.37 -24.37 -0.69
N HIS A 343 -13.15 -23.10 -1.02
CA HIS A 343 -14.07 -21.98 -0.77
C HIS A 343 -14.72 -21.49 -2.08
N GLY A 344 -14.58 -22.22 -3.18
CA GLY A 344 -15.13 -21.86 -4.49
C GLY A 344 -14.24 -20.92 -5.32
N GLY A 345 -13.03 -20.61 -4.84
CA GLY A 345 -12.05 -19.78 -5.53
C GLY A 345 -11.61 -20.37 -6.85
N ARG A 346 -11.52 -19.54 -7.89
CA ARG A 346 -11.05 -19.95 -9.21
C ARG A 346 -9.58 -19.55 -9.43
N PRO A 347 -8.81 -20.35 -10.20
CA PRO A 347 -7.47 -19.97 -10.64
C PRO A 347 -7.46 -18.63 -11.39
N LEU A 348 -6.38 -17.86 -11.26
CA LEU A 348 -6.24 -16.53 -11.92
C LEU A 348 -6.31 -16.58 -13.45
N LYS A 349 -5.98 -17.72 -14.05
CA LYS A 349 -6.12 -17.95 -15.51
C LYS A 349 -7.59 -18.05 -15.96
N ILE A 350 -8.52 -18.22 -15.02
CA ILE A 350 -9.96 -18.30 -15.26
C ILE A 350 -10.63 -17.01 -14.80
N ALA A 351 -10.43 -16.61 -13.54
CA ALA A 351 -11.14 -15.49 -12.95
C ALA A 351 -10.21 -14.41 -12.38
N LYS A 352 -10.55 -13.15 -12.64
CA LYS A 352 -9.93 -12.01 -11.94
C LYS A 352 -10.47 -11.94 -10.51
N LYS A 353 -9.62 -11.61 -9.55
CA LYS A 353 -10.03 -11.55 -8.13
C LYS A 353 -10.09 -10.11 -7.66
N ALA A 354 -11.19 -9.71 -7.03
CA ALA A 354 -11.38 -8.40 -6.44
C ALA A 354 -11.79 -8.57 -4.96
N MET A 355 -11.20 -7.78 -4.08
CA MET A 355 -11.58 -7.73 -2.66
C MET A 355 -11.99 -6.30 -2.33
N LEU A 356 -13.23 -6.12 -1.88
CA LEU A 356 -13.78 -4.82 -1.49
C LEU A 356 -13.90 -4.80 0.03
N VAL A 357 -13.07 -3.99 0.68
CA VAL A 357 -13.05 -3.84 2.12
C VAL A 357 -13.84 -2.60 2.50
N PHE A 358 -15.01 -2.81 3.09
CA PHE A 358 -15.87 -1.74 3.62
C PHE A 358 -15.45 -1.43 5.04
N THR A 359 -14.95 -0.23 5.32
CA THR A 359 -14.50 0.17 6.66
C THR A 359 -14.46 1.70 6.79
N ASP A 360 -14.55 2.21 8.02
CA ASP A 360 -14.32 3.61 8.37
C ASP A 360 -12.83 3.90 8.66
N GLY A 361 -11.97 2.88 8.50
CA GLY A 361 -10.52 2.98 8.58
C GLY A 361 -9.98 2.79 9.99
N TRP A 362 -10.78 2.63 11.04
CA TRP A 362 -10.21 2.34 12.35
C TRP A 362 -9.84 0.86 12.43
N SER A 363 -8.57 0.53 12.59
CA SER A 363 -8.16 -0.85 12.92
C SER A 363 -7.36 -0.82 14.21
N ASN A 364 -7.89 -1.42 15.26
CA ASN A 364 -7.33 -1.35 16.61
C ASN A 364 -7.09 -2.74 17.25
N LYS A 365 -7.41 -3.82 16.53
CA LYS A 365 -7.17 -5.21 16.94
C LYS A 365 -6.92 -6.11 15.73
N GLY A 366 -6.31 -7.27 15.96
CA GLY A 366 -6.08 -8.30 14.93
C GLY A 366 -4.71 -8.20 14.26
N PRO A 367 -4.46 -9.03 13.22
CA PRO A 367 -3.20 -9.00 12.47
C PRO A 367 -3.05 -7.66 11.74
N ASP A 368 -1.80 -7.33 11.39
CA ASP A 368 -1.49 -6.06 10.75
C ASP A 368 -2.20 -5.93 9.38
N VAL A 369 -2.80 -4.77 9.14
CA VAL A 369 -3.63 -4.52 7.97
C VAL A 369 -2.79 -4.51 6.71
N GLU A 370 -1.59 -3.93 6.75
CA GLU A 370 -0.69 -3.83 5.59
C GLU A 370 -0.12 -5.20 5.24
N GLU A 371 0.24 -6.00 6.25
CA GLU A 371 0.69 -7.38 6.07
C GLU A 371 -0.39 -8.23 5.39
N MET A 372 -1.62 -8.21 5.93
CA MET A 372 -2.73 -8.99 5.37
C MET A 372 -3.13 -8.49 3.98
N SER A 373 -3.08 -7.18 3.74
CA SER A 373 -3.32 -6.60 2.42
C SER A 373 -2.25 -7.01 1.41
N SER A 374 -0.99 -7.08 1.83
CA SER A 374 0.12 -7.57 1.01
C SER A 374 -0.05 -9.05 0.67
N HIS A 375 -0.47 -9.88 1.62
CA HIS A 375 -0.79 -11.29 1.38
C HIS A 375 -1.96 -11.46 0.39
N ALA A 376 -3.03 -10.68 0.54
CA ALA A 376 -4.16 -10.68 -0.38
C ALA A 376 -3.73 -10.27 -1.81
N LYS A 377 -2.90 -9.22 -1.94
CA LYS A 377 -2.32 -8.79 -3.23
C LYS A 377 -1.46 -9.90 -3.83
N GLY A 378 -0.63 -10.57 -3.02
CA GLY A 378 0.18 -11.73 -3.43
C GLY A 378 -0.65 -12.93 -3.90
N ALA A 379 -1.85 -13.12 -3.33
CA ALA A 379 -2.84 -14.11 -3.75
C ALA A 379 -3.58 -13.74 -5.06
N GLY A 380 -3.27 -12.57 -5.64
CA GLY A 380 -3.81 -12.09 -6.91
C GLY A 380 -5.11 -11.29 -6.79
N PHE A 381 -5.49 -10.85 -5.59
CA PHE A 381 -6.61 -9.92 -5.41
C PHE A 381 -6.20 -8.48 -5.78
N THR A 382 -7.07 -7.79 -6.52
CA THR A 382 -7.10 -6.33 -6.54
C THR A 382 -7.92 -5.85 -5.34
N LEU A 383 -7.29 -5.10 -4.41
CA LEU A 383 -7.94 -4.59 -3.21
C LEU A 383 -8.51 -3.19 -3.45
N TYR A 384 -9.76 -3.02 -3.04
CA TYR A 384 -10.49 -1.77 -3.04
C TYR A 384 -10.90 -1.45 -1.61
N THR A 385 -10.71 -0.21 -1.19
CA THR A 385 -11.27 0.28 0.06
C THR A 385 -12.54 1.05 -0.23
N VAL A 386 -13.59 0.75 0.52
CA VAL A 386 -14.88 1.43 0.42
C VAL A 386 -15.18 2.06 1.77
N VAL A 387 -15.23 3.38 1.81
CA VAL A 387 -15.48 4.15 3.02
C VAL A 387 -16.90 4.73 3.01
N TYR A 388 -17.36 5.15 4.19
CA TYR A 388 -18.55 5.98 4.31
C TYR A 388 -18.13 7.31 4.93
N GLU A 389 -18.29 8.39 4.17
CA GLU A 389 -17.83 9.74 4.53
C GLU A 389 -18.90 10.56 5.26
N GLY A 390 -20.17 10.19 5.12
CA GLY A 390 -21.29 10.93 5.69
C GLY A 390 -21.58 12.22 4.91
N ASP A 391 -22.11 13.23 5.59
CA ASP A 391 -22.41 14.55 5.04
C ASP A 391 -21.18 15.49 4.94
N GLY A 392 -19.99 15.00 5.29
CA GLY A 392 -18.74 15.76 5.34
C GLY A 392 -17.78 15.43 4.21
N ARG A 393 -17.57 16.39 3.30
CA ARG A 393 -16.57 16.34 2.21
C ARG A 393 -15.18 15.97 2.77
N VAL A 394 -14.49 15.04 2.09
CA VAL A 394 -13.11 14.65 2.39
C VAL A 394 -12.20 15.87 2.40
N ASN A 395 -11.70 16.22 3.58
CA ASN A 395 -10.44 16.95 3.75
C ASN A 395 -9.59 16.13 4.74
N ALA A 396 -8.26 16.29 4.68
CA ALA A 396 -7.30 15.60 5.55
C ALA A 396 -7.51 15.84 7.08
N ASP A 397 -8.50 16.66 7.44
CA ASP A 397 -8.85 17.07 8.78
C ASP A 397 -10.23 16.55 9.24
N THR A 398 -10.94 15.71 8.45
CA THR A 398 -12.24 15.15 8.87
C THR A 398 -12.04 14.18 10.04
N PRO A 399 -12.50 14.50 11.26
CA PRO A 399 -12.29 13.68 12.44
C PRO A 399 -13.27 12.51 12.42
N GLY A 400 -12.86 11.39 11.84
CA GLY A 400 -13.71 10.19 11.79
C GLY A 400 -13.17 9.07 10.92
N LEU A 401 -12.38 9.37 9.89
CA LEU A 401 -11.76 8.36 9.02
C LEU A 401 -10.28 8.22 9.33
N ASN A 402 -9.80 6.97 9.46
CA ASN A 402 -8.37 6.71 9.60
C ASN A 402 -7.77 6.37 8.22
N LEU A 403 -7.21 7.42 7.62
CA LEU A 403 -6.65 7.43 6.26
C LEU A 403 -5.49 6.42 6.09
N TYR A 404 -4.74 6.13 7.16
CA TYR A 404 -3.67 5.12 7.14
C TYR A 404 -4.23 3.75 6.77
N THR A 405 -5.27 3.28 7.46
CA THR A 405 -5.85 1.96 7.20
C THR A 405 -6.50 1.93 5.82
N ILE A 406 -7.15 3.03 5.43
CA ILE A 406 -7.83 3.14 4.14
C ILE A 406 -6.85 2.97 2.97
N GLU A 407 -5.70 3.66 3.05
CA GLU A 407 -4.64 3.56 2.03
C GLU A 407 -3.85 2.24 2.13
N ALA A 408 -3.62 1.70 3.33
CA ALA A 408 -2.89 0.44 3.52
C ALA A 408 -3.62 -0.76 2.90
N VAL A 409 -4.96 -0.74 2.91
CA VAL A 409 -5.79 -1.78 2.29
C VAL A 409 -5.79 -1.67 0.77
N ALA A 410 -6.05 -0.47 0.25
CA ALA A 410 -6.24 -0.25 -1.18
C ALA A 410 -4.99 -0.63 -1.98
N ASN A 411 -5.19 -1.02 -3.24
CA ASN A 411 -4.05 -1.29 -4.13
C ASN A 411 -3.23 -0.01 -4.40
N ASP A 412 -3.91 1.12 -4.56
CA ASP A 412 -3.37 2.48 -4.65
C ASP A 412 -4.50 3.50 -4.37
N GLN A 413 -4.19 4.80 -4.39
CA GLN A 413 -5.17 5.87 -4.12
C GLN A 413 -6.38 5.89 -5.08
N ARG A 414 -6.29 5.28 -6.27
CA ARG A 414 -7.42 5.19 -7.22
C ARG A 414 -8.37 4.05 -6.89
N HIS A 415 -8.00 3.18 -5.96
CA HIS A 415 -8.80 2.05 -5.50
C HIS A 415 -9.53 2.36 -4.17
N ILE A 416 -9.63 3.65 -3.83
CA ILE A 416 -10.37 4.13 -2.66
C ILE A 416 -11.66 4.78 -3.15
N TYR A 417 -12.79 4.28 -2.66
CA TYR A 417 -14.11 4.72 -3.04
C TYR A 417 -14.91 5.08 -1.80
N SER A 418 -15.85 6.02 -1.96
CA SER A 418 -16.85 6.38 -0.96
C SER A 418 -18.24 6.32 -1.59
N GLU A 419 -19.29 6.54 -0.81
CA GLU A 419 -20.66 6.63 -1.30
C GLU A 419 -20.86 7.65 -2.43
N HIS A 420 -19.96 8.62 -2.57
CA HIS A 420 -20.03 9.64 -3.61
C HIS A 420 -19.52 9.18 -4.97
N ASN A 421 -18.60 8.21 -5.01
CA ASN A 421 -17.99 7.72 -6.24
C ASN A 421 -18.11 6.20 -6.44
N PHE A 422 -18.76 5.48 -5.52
CA PHE A 422 -18.88 4.02 -5.54
C PHE A 422 -19.49 3.47 -6.84
N THR A 423 -20.43 4.18 -7.47
CA THR A 423 -20.98 3.78 -8.77
C THR A 423 -19.90 3.65 -9.86
N GLN A 424 -18.76 4.35 -9.76
CA GLN A 424 -17.64 4.18 -10.68
C GLN A 424 -16.98 2.81 -10.53
N LEU A 425 -16.77 2.34 -9.28
CA LEU A 425 -16.28 0.98 -9.00
C LEU A 425 -17.27 -0.08 -9.51
N VAL A 426 -18.57 0.13 -9.29
CA VAL A 426 -19.62 -0.75 -9.81
C VAL A 426 -19.53 -0.88 -11.33
N GLN A 427 -19.34 0.23 -12.04
CA GLN A 427 -19.15 0.22 -13.49
C GLN A 427 -17.86 -0.50 -13.90
N GLU A 428 -16.76 -0.30 -13.17
CA GLU A 428 -15.50 -0.97 -13.45
C GLU A 428 -15.63 -2.50 -13.34
N LEU A 429 -16.19 -2.99 -12.23
CA LEU A 429 -16.38 -4.42 -12.02
C LEU A 429 -17.41 -5.01 -12.99
N ARG A 430 -18.47 -4.28 -13.32
CA ARG A 430 -19.45 -4.71 -14.32
C ARG A 430 -18.84 -4.86 -15.71
N LYS A 431 -17.93 -3.95 -16.12
CA LYS A 431 -17.24 -4.03 -17.40
C LYS A 431 -16.46 -5.34 -17.58
N ARG A 432 -15.99 -5.94 -16.48
CA ARG A 432 -15.30 -7.25 -16.52
C ARG A 432 -16.22 -8.39 -16.96
N ASN A 433 -17.53 -8.30 -16.68
CA ASN A 433 -18.52 -9.29 -17.14
C ASN A 433 -18.99 -9.08 -18.58
N LEU A 434 -18.81 -7.89 -19.17
CA LEU A 434 -19.36 -7.58 -20.51
C LEU A 434 -18.88 -8.54 -21.61
N PRO A 435 -17.61 -8.99 -21.65
CA PRO A 435 -17.18 -9.97 -22.65
C PRO A 435 -17.83 -11.36 -22.48
N CYS A 436 -18.56 -11.62 -21.40
CA CYS A 436 -19.30 -12.86 -21.20
C CYS A 436 -20.75 -12.81 -21.72
N ILE A 437 -21.23 -11.64 -22.15
CA ILE A 437 -22.56 -11.40 -22.73
C ILE A 437 -22.44 -11.50 -24.24
#